data_AF-A0A7V1HBC0-F1
#
_entry.id   AF-A0A7V1HBC0-F1
#
_cell.length_a   1.000
_cell.length_b   1.000
_cell.length_c   1.000
_cell.angle_alpha   90.00
_cell.angle_beta   90.00
_cell.angle_gamma   90.00
#
_symmetry.space_group_name_H-M   'P 1'
#
loop_
_entity.id
_entity.type
_entity.pdbx_description
1 polymer ?
#
loop_
_entity_poly.entity_id
_entity_poly.type
_entity_poly.pdbx_seq_one_letter_code
_entity_poly.pdbx_strand_id
1 'polypeptide(L)'
;MGTKKFSPKRNFSKKNIEKILKNKPIVYKLKNAGETNLYTGIAKLGRVDDRLKEHLLGGKDPIKGARQFQTKQFKSIDQARREEKKIIKKEKPKYNK
;
A
#
# COMPACT_ATOMS: atom_id res chain seq x y z
N MET A 1 -3.09 -3.34 23.33
CA MET A 1 -3.58 -3.15 21.94
C MET A 1 -2.49 -3.56 20.95
N GLY A 2 -2.59 -4.74 20.35
CA GLY A 2 -1.56 -5.27 19.44
C GLY A 2 -1.35 -4.36 18.23
N THR A 3 -0.14 -3.81 18.09
CA THR A 3 0.26 -3.05 16.91
C THR A 3 0.26 -4.01 15.73
N LYS A 4 -0.73 -3.89 14.83
CA LYS A 4 -0.72 -4.67 13.59
C LYS A 4 0.55 -4.32 12.82
N LYS A 5 1.47 -5.28 12.68
CA LYS A 5 2.68 -5.12 11.86
C LYS A 5 2.27 -5.10 10.39
N PHE A 6 3.11 -4.51 9.55
CA PHE A 6 2.95 -4.65 8.10
C PHE A 6 3.08 -6.12 7.70
N SER A 7 2.36 -6.52 6.65
CA SER A 7 2.49 -7.85 6.06
C SER A 7 3.93 -8.09 5.60
N PRO A 8 4.32 -9.37 5.42
CA PRO A 8 5.51 -9.71 4.67
C PRO A 8 5.52 -9.01 3.31
N LYS A 9 6.73 -8.72 2.80
CA LYS A 9 6.93 -8.16 1.46
C LYS A 9 6.44 -9.17 0.43
N ARG A 10 5.67 -8.70 -0.55
CA ARG A 10 5.19 -9.51 -1.67
C ARG A 10 5.49 -8.81 -2.98
N ASN A 11 5.70 -9.56 -4.05
CA ASN A 11 5.92 -8.98 -5.37
C ASN A 11 4.68 -8.23 -5.84
N PHE A 12 4.87 -7.02 -6.33
CA PHE A 12 3.81 -6.15 -6.83
C PHE A 12 3.31 -6.63 -8.19
N SER A 13 2.33 -7.53 -8.16
CA SER A 13 1.74 -8.19 -9.32
C SER A 13 0.25 -8.41 -9.12
N LYS A 14 -0.53 -8.49 -10.21
CA LYS A 14 -1.98 -8.72 -10.18
C LYS A 14 -2.35 -9.93 -9.30
N LYS A 15 -1.68 -11.07 -9.51
CA LYS A 15 -1.91 -12.33 -8.77
C LYS A 15 -1.71 -12.18 -7.25
N ASN A 16 -0.75 -11.37 -6.81
CA ASN A 16 -0.50 -11.19 -5.37
C ASN A 16 -1.43 -10.15 -4.74
N ILE A 17 -1.89 -9.18 -5.53
CA ILE A 17 -2.88 -8.18 -5.09
C ILE A 17 -4.22 -8.87 -4.79
N GLU A 18 -4.66 -9.78 -5.66
CA GLU A 18 -5.93 -10.51 -5.50
C GLU A 18 -6.00 -11.39 -4.25
N LYS A 19 -4.84 -11.76 -3.69
CA LYS A 19 -4.70 -12.53 -2.44
C LYS A 19 -4.82 -11.68 -1.18
N ILE A 20 -5.05 -10.37 -1.30
CA ILE A 20 -5.20 -9.49 -0.14
C ILE A 20 -6.65 -9.60 0.36
N LEU A 21 -6.84 -9.72 1.67
CA LEU A 21 -8.16 -9.68 2.27
C LEU A 21 -8.78 -8.28 2.09
N LYS A 22 -9.99 -8.24 1.53
CA LYS A 22 -10.67 -6.99 1.11
C LYS A 22 -11.71 -6.51 2.13
N ASN A 23 -11.73 -7.15 3.30
CA ASN A 23 -12.73 -6.95 4.36
C ASN A 23 -12.36 -5.85 5.38
N LYS A 24 -11.23 -5.15 5.19
CA LYS A 24 -10.79 -4.04 6.05
C LYS A 24 -10.12 -2.95 5.23
N PRO A 25 -10.20 -1.67 5.66
CA PRO A 25 -9.37 -0.63 5.10
C PRO A 25 -7.89 -0.93 5.37
N ILE A 26 -7.02 -0.55 4.43
CA ILE A 26 -5.59 -0.80 4.53
C ILE A 26 -4.78 0.46 4.27
N VAL A 27 -3.56 0.47 4.82
CA VAL A 27 -2.44 1.26 4.29
C VAL A 27 -1.54 0.30 3.54
N TYR A 28 -1.04 0.71 2.38
CA TYR A 28 -0.04 -0.04 1.63
C TYR A 28 1.19 0.82 1.35
N LYS A 29 2.34 0.15 1.26
CA LYS A 29 3.60 0.73 0.78
C LYS A 29 4.00 0.02 -0.49
N LEU A 30 4.38 0.78 -1.50
CA LEU A 30 4.99 0.31 -2.73
C LEU A 30 6.48 0.60 -2.67
N LYS A 31 7.29 -0.44 -2.87
CA LYS A 31 8.74 -0.40 -2.72
C LYS A 31 9.44 -0.80 -4.02
N ASN A 32 10.63 -0.24 -4.23
CA ASN A 32 11.51 -0.67 -5.31
C ASN A 32 12.26 -1.97 -4.95
N ALA A 33 13.18 -2.41 -5.83
CA ALA A 33 14.01 -3.59 -5.59
C ALA A 33 14.92 -3.44 -4.35
N GLY A 34 15.40 -2.21 -4.09
CA GLY A 34 16.23 -1.85 -2.93
C GLY A 34 15.41 -1.53 -1.68
N GLU A 35 14.15 -1.96 -1.62
CA GLU A 35 13.23 -1.79 -0.49
C GLU A 35 12.89 -0.36 -0.08
N THR A 36 13.29 0.62 -0.89
CA THR A 36 12.96 2.04 -0.69
C THR A 36 11.47 2.25 -0.93
N ASN A 37 10.82 2.96 -0.01
CA ASN A 37 9.41 3.32 -0.16
C ASN A 37 9.25 4.37 -1.27
N LEU A 38 8.59 3.98 -2.35
CA LEU A 38 8.29 4.86 -3.48
C LEU A 38 6.96 5.57 -3.28
N TYR A 39 5.96 4.87 -2.73
CA TYR A 39 4.62 5.38 -2.55
C TYR A 39 3.93 4.72 -1.36
N THR A 40 3.21 5.50 -0.58
CA THR A 40 2.31 5.04 0.47
C THR A 40 0.92 5.56 0.20
N GLY A 41 -0.07 4.66 0.26
CA GLY A 41 -1.47 5.03 0.06
C GLY A 41 -2.40 4.25 0.97
N ILE A 42 -3.64 4.70 1.04
CA ILE A 42 -4.75 3.97 1.64
C ILE A 42 -5.69 3.39 0.60
N ALA A 43 -6.30 2.26 0.93
CA ALA A 43 -7.44 1.73 0.21
C ALA A 43 -8.62 1.49 1.15
N LYS A 44 -9.81 1.87 0.68
CA LYS A 44 -11.08 1.64 1.39
C LYS A 44 -11.43 0.14 1.36
N LEU A 45 -12.32 -0.25 2.28
CA LEU A 45 -12.98 -1.56 2.28
C LEU A 45 -13.52 -1.88 0.88
N GLY A 46 -13.31 -3.11 0.39
CA GLY A 46 -13.78 -3.56 -0.92
C GLY A 46 -13.01 -3.03 -2.14
N ARG A 47 -12.25 -1.93 -2.02
CA ARG A 47 -11.50 -1.30 -3.13
C ARG A 47 -9.99 -1.49 -3.07
N VAL A 48 -9.52 -2.46 -2.28
CA VAL A 48 -8.10 -2.75 -2.09
C VAL A 48 -7.43 -3.15 -3.41
N ASP A 49 -8.06 -4.06 -4.13
CA ASP A 49 -7.52 -4.59 -5.39
C ASP A 49 -7.46 -3.53 -6.47
N ASP A 50 -8.57 -2.82 -6.69
CA ASP A 50 -8.67 -1.79 -7.73
C ASP A 50 -7.60 -0.73 -7.51
N ARG A 51 -7.47 -0.24 -6.27
CA ARG A 51 -6.52 0.82 -5.95
C ARG A 51 -5.07 0.39 -6.15
N LEU A 52 -4.72 -0.84 -5.77
CA LEU A 52 -3.38 -1.38 -6.00
C LEU A 52 -3.12 -1.65 -7.50
N LYS A 53 -4.13 -2.14 -8.23
CA LYS A 53 -4.04 -2.42 -9.67
C LYS A 53 -3.88 -1.13 -10.49
N GLU A 54 -4.46 -0.02 -10.06
CA GLU A 54 -4.27 1.31 -10.67
C GLU A 54 -2.80 1.74 -10.68
N HIS A 55 -1.99 1.27 -9.72
CA HIS A 55 -0.58 1.61 -9.60
C HIS A 55 0.38 0.66 -10.31
N LEU A 56 -0.12 -0.45 -10.87
CA LEU A 56 0.70 -1.34 -11.70
C LEU A 56 1.14 -0.64 -12.98
N LEU A 57 2.20 -1.16 -13.60
CA LEU A 57 2.60 -0.73 -14.95
C LEU A 57 1.44 -0.98 -15.92
N GLY A 58 0.98 0.09 -16.58
CA GLY A 58 -0.23 0.08 -17.44
C GLY A 58 -1.55 0.37 -16.71
N GLY A 59 -1.51 0.65 -15.41
CA GLY A 59 -2.65 1.17 -14.65
C GLY A 59 -2.87 2.68 -14.85
N LYS A 60 -3.88 3.23 -14.19
CA LYS A 60 -4.26 4.66 -14.28
C LYS A 60 -3.22 5.60 -13.69
N ASP A 61 -2.51 5.18 -12.64
CA ASP A 61 -1.53 6.00 -11.91
C ASP A 61 -0.28 5.16 -11.59
N PRO A 62 0.49 4.77 -12.61
CA PRO A 62 1.55 3.77 -12.48
C PRO A 62 2.72 4.30 -11.65
N ILE A 63 3.11 3.55 -10.61
CA ILE A 63 4.30 3.87 -9.79
C ILE A 63 5.52 3.18 -10.38
N LYS A 64 6.26 3.91 -11.24
CA LYS A 64 7.44 3.36 -11.93
C LYS A 64 8.51 2.92 -10.93
N GLY A 65 8.98 1.69 -11.09
CA GLY A 65 9.99 1.07 -10.25
C GLY A 65 9.44 0.31 -9.04
N ALA A 66 8.12 0.34 -8.79
CA ALA A 66 7.51 -0.48 -7.75
C ALA A 66 7.62 -1.97 -8.12
N ARG A 67 8.34 -2.73 -7.29
CA ARG A 67 8.52 -4.19 -7.43
C ARG A 67 7.89 -4.97 -6.30
N GLN A 68 7.75 -4.35 -5.13
CA GLN A 68 7.25 -5.00 -3.94
C GLN A 68 6.17 -4.14 -3.28
N PHE A 69 5.29 -4.80 -2.53
CA PHE A 69 4.33 -4.10 -1.69
C PHE A 69 4.21 -4.75 -0.31
N GLN A 70 3.78 -3.94 0.66
CA GLN A 70 3.40 -4.36 2.00
C GLN A 70 2.07 -3.70 2.37
N THR A 71 1.24 -4.40 3.12
CA THR A 71 -0.07 -3.87 3.56
C THR A 71 -0.21 -3.94 5.07
N LYS A 72 -1.01 -3.05 5.64
CA LYS A 72 -1.38 -3.05 7.05
C LYS A 72 -2.87 -2.75 7.14
N GLN A 73 -3.63 -3.67 7.75
CA GLN A 73 -5.08 -3.53 7.88
C GLN A 73 -5.46 -2.76 9.14
N PHE A 74 -6.51 -1.95 9.04
CA PHE A 74 -7.04 -1.15 10.13
C PHE A 74 -8.50 -1.48 10.42
N LYS A 75 -9.00 -1.07 11.59
CA LYS A 75 -10.42 -1.23 11.93
C LYS A 75 -11.27 -0.12 11.31
N SER A 76 -10.70 1.06 11.08
CA SER A 76 -11.36 2.20 10.46
C SER A 76 -10.46 2.91 9.44
N ILE A 77 -11.07 3.64 8.52
CA ILE A 77 -10.35 4.43 7.52
C ILE A 77 -9.56 5.57 8.16
N ASP A 78 -10.03 6.13 9.28
CA ASP A 78 -9.32 7.22 9.97
C ASP A 78 -8.02 6.74 10.63
N GLN A 79 -7.99 5.51 11.14
CA GLN A 79 -6.74 4.91 11.59
C GLN A 79 -5.76 4.71 10.43
N ALA A 80 -6.24 4.25 9.28
CA ALA A 80 -5.41 4.10 8.09
C ALA A 80 -4.85 5.46 7.61
N ARG A 81 -5.68 6.51 7.57
CA ARG A 81 -5.28 7.89 7.21
C ARG A 81 -4.20 8.44 8.16
N ARG A 82 -4.36 8.25 9.47
CA ARG A 82 -3.35 8.69 10.46
C ARG A 82 -2.01 7.99 10.27
N GLU A 83 -2.03 6.69 10.02
CA GLU A 83 -0.80 5.92 9.77
C GLU A 83 -0.16 6.30 8.43
N GLU A 84 -0.93 6.48 7.37
CA GLU A 84 -0.45 6.96 6.06
C GLU A 84 0.30 8.28 6.22
N LYS A 85 -0.31 9.29 6.86
CA LYS A 85 0.35 10.59 7.13
C LYS A 85 1.64 10.42 7.91
N LYS A 86 1.66 9.53 8.91
CA LYS A 86 2.85 9.24 9.71
C LYS A 86 3.98 8.63 8.87
N ILE A 87 3.65 7.69 7.98
CA ILE A 87 4.62 7.05 7.08
C ILE A 87 5.13 8.05 6.05
N ILE A 88 4.26 8.83 5.42
CA ILE A 88 4.65 9.85 4.43
C ILE A 88 5.58 10.87 5.08
N LYS A 89 5.26 11.35 6.29
CA LYS A 89 6.12 12.29 7.03
C LYS A 89 7.50 11.69 7.36
N LYS A 90 7.55 10.41 7.71
CA LYS A 90 8.79 9.71 8.11
C LYS A 90 9.66 9.31 6.92
N GLU A 91 9.06 8.73 5.89
CA GLU A 91 9.76 8.07 4.79
C GLU A 91 9.83 8.92 3.52
N LYS A 92 9.06 10.02 3.45
CA LYS A 92 8.99 10.96 2.32
C LYS A 92 9.03 10.25 0.95
N PRO A 93 8.07 9.36 0.65
CA PRO A 93 8.11 8.55 -0.56
C PRO A 93 8.06 9.44 -1.81
N LYS A 94 8.89 9.12 -2.81
CA LYS A 94 9.08 9.93 -4.02
C LYS A 94 7.79 10.32 -4.74
N TYR A 95 6.78 9.45 -4.74
CA TYR A 95 5.54 9.65 -5.49
C TYR A 95 4.39 10.19 -4.63
N ASN A 96 4.60 10.42 -3.33
CA ASN A 96 3.64 11.14 -2.50
C ASN A 96 3.94 12.65 -2.58
N LYS A 97 3.03 13.41 -3.22
CA LYS A 97 3.07 14.87 -3.27
C LYS A 97 2.17 15.48 -2.20
#